data_AF-A0A0V1FPV0-F1
#
_entry.id   AF-A0A0V1FPV0-F1
#
_cell.length_a   1.000
_cell.length_b   1.000
_cell.length_c   1.000
_cell.angle_alpha   90.00
_cell.angle_beta   90.00
_cell.angle_gamma   90.00
#
_symmetry.space_group_name_H-M   'P 1'
#
loop_
_entity.id
_entity.type
_entity.pdbx_description
1 polymer ?
#
loop_
_entity_poly.entity_id
_entity_poly.type
_entity_poly.pdbx_seq_one_letter_code
_entity_poly.pdbx_strand_id
1 'polypeptide(L)' 'MVNVDASEHVIRAVLSQPSEQSLPVIYASRSLSRPERSCSDKRREMQALVWVTRHFRRVWIQATPSDSGMMQSSGSGS' A
#
# COMPACT_ATOMS: atom_id res chain seq x y z
N MET A 1 3.87 9.79 -0.72
CA MET A 1 5.22 9.31 -1.10
C MET A 1 5.36 7.84 -0.72
N VAL A 2 6.00 7.01 -1.56
CA VAL A 2 6.29 5.61 -1.21
C VAL A 2 7.77 5.50 -0.89
N ASN A 3 8.10 4.99 0.30
CA ASN A 3 9.46 4.62 0.65
C ASN A 3 9.57 3.10 0.75
N VAL A 4 10.65 2.53 0.22
CA VAL A 4 10.87 1.08 0.17
C VAL A 4 12.25 0.76 0.71
N ASP A 5 12.31 -0.27 1.55
CA ASP A 5 13.53 -0.86 2.08
C ASP A 5 13.53 -2.35 1.77
N ALA A 6 14.64 -2.86 1.23
CA ALA A 6 14.81 -4.26 0.89
C ALA A 6 16.11 -4.77 1.51
N SER A 7 15.95 -5.74 2.41
CA SER A 7 17.06 -6.49 3.01
C SER A 7 17.21 -7.85 2.33
N GLU A 8 18.18 -8.65 2.76
CA GLU A 8 18.37 -10.02 2.28
C GLU A 8 17.13 -10.91 2.48
N HIS A 9 16.31 -10.63 3.50
CA HIS A 9 15.23 -11.54 3.90
C HIS A 9 13.83 -10.93 3.82
N VAL A 10 13.71 -9.61 3.82
CA VAL A 10 12.44 -8.90 3.99
C VAL A 10 12.40 -7.67 3.10
N ILE A 11 11.23 -7.44 2.50
CA ILE A 11 10.84 -6.17 1.90
C ILE A 11 9.92 -5.44 2.86
N ARG A 12 10.13 -4.13 3.02
CA ARG A 12 9.28 -3.21 3.79
C ARG A 12 8.94 -2.00 2.94
N ALA A 13 7.75 -1.47 3.13
CA ALA A 13 7.35 -0.24 2.48
C ALA A 13 6.38 0.56 3.33
N VAL A 14 6.50 1.87 3.21
CA VAL A 14 5.62 2.85 3.84
C VAL A 14 5.06 3.76 2.78
N LEU A 15 3.74 3.88 2.73
CA LEU A 15 3.06 4.95 2.02
C LEU A 15 2.78 6.08 3.01
N SER A 16 3.37 7.24 2.77
CA SER A 16 3.12 8.45 3.56
C SER A 16 2.27 9.45 2.80
N GLN A 17 1.45 10.21 3.54
CA GLN A 17 0.70 11.35 3.02
C GLN A 17 1.68 12.47 2.64
N PRO A 18 1.53 13.09 1.45
CA PRO A 18 2.32 14.26 1.10
C PRO A 18 1.91 15.44 1.99
N SER A 19 2.69 15.68 3.04
CA SER A 19 2.54 16.79 4.00
C SER A 19 3.92 17.15 4.52
N GLU A 20 4.05 18.32 5.16
CA GLU A 20 5.30 18.79 5.79
C GLU A 20 5.93 17.75 6.73
N GLN A 21 5.12 16.89 7.35
CA GLN A 21 5.57 15.89 8.34
C GLN A 21 5.57 14.45 7.80
N SER A 22 5.19 14.22 6.53
CA SER A 22 5.16 12.92 5.84
C SER A 22 4.61 11.76 6.68
N LEU A 23 3.43 11.96 7.28
CA LEU A 23 2.81 10.98 8.18
C LEU A 23 2.50 9.65 7.45
N PRO A 24 2.83 8.50 8.04
CA PRO A 24 2.58 7.19 7.44
C PRO A 24 1.08 6.89 7.40
N VAL A 25 0.60 6.46 6.23
CA VAL A 25 -0.81 6.09 5.96
C VAL A 25 -0.97 4.57 5.92
N ILE A 26 -0.02 3.88 5.27
CA ILE A 26 -0.06 2.42 5.12
C ILE A 26 1.34 1.85 5.28
N TYR A 27 1.47 0.81 6.10
CA TYR A 27 2.66 -0.02 6.23
C TYR A 27 2.44 -1.38 5.59
N ALA A 28 3.41 -1.88 4.83
CA ALA A 28 3.39 -3.21 4.24
C ALA A 28 4.76 -3.89 4.34
N SER A 29 4.79 -5.17 4.67
CA SER A 29 6.02 -5.98 4.66
C SER A 29 5.76 -7.42 4.20
N ARG A 30 6.80 -8.08 3.67
CA ARG A 30 6.78 -9.52 3.38
C ARG A 30 8.18 -10.12 3.41
N SER A 31 8.27 -11.39 3.76
CA SER A 31 9.50 -12.17 3.60
C SER A 31 9.78 -12.48 2.14
N LEU A 32 11.06 -12.58 1.80
CA LEU A 32 11.54 -13.00 0.49
C LEU A 32 11.62 -14.53 0.40
N SER A 33 11.12 -15.07 -0.70
CA SER A 33 11.32 -16.49 -1.05
C SER A 33 12.79 -16.77 -1.37
N ARG A 34 13.20 -18.04 -1.24
CA ARG A 34 14.58 -18.47 -1.54
C ARG A 34 15.14 -17.94 -2.88
N PRO A 35 14.42 -17.99 -4.02
CA PRO A 35 14.91 -17.42 -5.28
C PRO A 35 14.97 -15.87 -5.30
N GLU A 36 14.11 -15.19 -4.55
CA GLU A 36 14.17 -13.72 -4.43
C GLU A 36 15.40 -13.30 -3.61
N ARG A 37 15.81 -14.11 -2.62
CA ARG A 37 17.01 -13.86 -1.80
C ARG A 37 18.32 -13.98 -2.58
N SER A 38 18.40 -14.91 -3.53
CA SER A 38 19.61 -15.09 -4.38
C SER A 38 19.82 -13.99 -5.42
N CYS A 39 18.92 -13.01 -5.49
CA CYS A 39 18.96 -11.93 -6.46
C CYS A 39 19.82 -10.75 -5.97
N SER A 40 20.34 -9.90 -6.87
CA SER A 40 21.07 -8.68 -6.49
C SER A 40 20.16 -7.65 -5.77
N ASP A 41 20.76 -6.79 -4.95
CA ASP A 41 20.03 -5.80 -4.14
C ASP A 41 19.17 -4.88 -5.01
N LYS A 42 19.72 -4.30 -6.09
CA LYS A 42 18.97 -3.46 -7.04
C LYS A 42 17.74 -4.14 -7.62
N ARG A 43 17.83 -5.44 -7.93
CA ARG A 43 16.69 -6.18 -8.48
C ARG A 43 15.68 -6.57 -7.39
N ARG A 44 16.12 -6.76 -6.14
CA ARG A 44 15.23 -6.87 -4.97
C ARG A 44 14.47 -5.57 -4.71
N GLU A 45 15.13 -4.41 -4.80
CA GLU A 45 14.49 -3.09 -4.69
C GLU A 45 13.42 -2.87 -5.78
N MET A 46 13.72 -3.19 -7.04
CA MET A 46 12.73 -3.09 -8.12
C MET A 46 11.55 -4.04 -7.92
N GLN A 47 11.80 -5.29 -7.48
CA GLN A 47 10.72 -6.22 -7.13
C GLN A 47 9.86 -5.70 -5.98
N ALA A 48 10.48 -5.07 -4.98
CA ALA A 48 9.79 -4.44 -3.87
C ALA A 48 8.89 -3.29 -4.32
N LEU A 49 9.37 -2.43 -5.23
CA LEU A 49 8.56 -1.36 -5.83
C LEU A 49 7.36 -1.91 -6.62
N VAL A 50 7.56 -2.92 -7.46
CA VAL A 50 6.47 -3.55 -8.23
C VAL A 50 5.45 -4.20 -7.30
N TRP A 51 5.91 -4.89 -6.26
CA TRP A 51 5.02 -5.52 -5.29
C TRP A 51 4.21 -4.48 -4.52
N VAL A 52 4.86 -3.44 -3.97
CA VAL A 52 4.18 -2.47 -3.12
C VAL A 52 3.19 -1.60 -3.89
N THR A 53 3.52 -1.20 -5.12
CA THR A 53 2.60 -0.44 -5.98
C THR A 53 1.34 -1.23 -6.32
N ARG A 54 1.48 -2.55 -6.55
CA ARG A 54 0.32 -3.45 -6.71
C ARG A 54 -0.46 -3.62 -5.41
N HIS A 55 0.22 -3.73 -4.28
CA HIS A 55 -0.40 -3.89 -2.97
C HIS A 55 -1.27 -2.67 -2.63
N PHE A 56 -0.71 -1.46 -2.71
CA PHE A 56 -1.45 -0.23 -2.42
C PHE A 56 -2.59 0.02 -3.40
N ARG A 57 -2.45 -0.30 -4.69
CA ARG A 57 -3.55 -0.21 -5.66
C ARG A 57 -4.73 -1.11 -5.27
N ARG A 58 -4.46 -2.35 -4.82
CA ARG A 58 -5.53 -3.27 -4.36
C ARG A 58 -6.22 -2.76 -3.11
N VAL A 59 -5.46 -2.28 -2.13
CA VAL A 59 -6.02 -1.70 -0.90
C VAL A 59 -6.92 -0.51 -1.24
N TRP A 60 -6.49 0.38 -2.14
CA TRP A 60 -7.30 1.52 -2.58
C TRP A 60 -8.60 1.13 -3.29
N ILE A 61 -8.57 0.14 -4.20
CA ILE A 61 -9.77 -0.35 -4.89
C ILE A 61 -10.75 -1.02 -3.92
N GLN A 62 -10.26 -1.66 -2.86
CA GLN A 62 -11.11 -2.27 -1.83
C GLN A 62 -11.58 -1.26 -0.77
N ALA A 63 -10.87 -0.14 -0.63
CA ALA A 63 -11.22 0.94 0.29
C ALA A 63 -12.23 1.93 -0.31
N THR A 64 -12.59 1.84 -1.60
CA THR A 64 -13.75 2.58 -2.12
C THR A 64 -15.00 1.95 -1.52
N PRO A 65 -15.77 2.68 -0.69
CA PRO A 65 -16.99 2.14 -0.13
C PRO A 65 -17.92 1.83 -1.30
N SER A 66 -18.26 0.56 -1.47
CA SER A 66 -19.45 0.13 -2.19
C SER A 66 -20.67 0.48 -1.32
N ASP A 67 -20.82 1.77 -1.01
CA ASP A 67 -21.89 2.27 -0.14
C ASP A 67 -22.30 3.70 -0.54
N SER A 68 -22.33 3.96 -1.85
CA SER A 68 -23.01 5.12 -2.44
C SER A 68 -24.52 4.85 -2.58
N GLY A 69 -25.10 4.09 -1.64
CA GLY A 69 -26.39 3.43 -1.82
C GLY A 69 -27.34 3.50 -0.62
N MET A 70 -27.12 4.36 0.38
CA MET A 70 -28.15 4.67 1.38
C MET A 70 -28.07 6.13 1.87
N MET A 71 -28.31 7.09 0.98
CA MET A 71 -29.02 8.30 1.41
C MET A 71 -30.52 8.00 1.27
N GLN A 72 -31.12 7.41 2.30
CA GLN A 72 -32.57 7.48 2.42
C GLN A 72 -32.93 8.91 2.82
N SER A 73 -33.41 9.66 1.84
CA SER A 73 -34.23 10.83 2.03
C SER A 73 -35.43 10.48 2.91
N SER A 74 -35.53 11.10 4.07
CA SER A 74 -36.79 11.29 4.79
C SER A 74 -36.67 12.69 5.38
N GLY A 75 -37.16 13.73 4.71
CA GLY A 75 -38.58 13.88 4.43
C GLY A 75 -39.22 14.51 5.66
N SER A 76 -38.88 15.77 5.90
CA SER A 76 -39.61 16.65 6.81
C SER A 76 -41.05 16.78 6.33
N GLY A 77 -42.02 16.37 7.15
CA GLY A 77 -43.43 16.43 6.83
C GLY A 77 -44.28 16.36 8.10
N SER A 78 -44.69 17.55 8.54
CA SER A 78 -45.78 17.89 9.47
C SER A 78 -45.55 17.69 10.97
#